data_AF-A0A6M0BPF2-F1
#
_entry.id   AF-A0A6M0BPF2-F1
#
_cell.length_a   1.000
_cell.length_b   1.000
_cell.length_c   1.000
_cell.angle_alpha   90.00
_cell.angle_beta   90.00
_cell.angle_gamma   90.00
#
_symmetry.space_group_name_H-M   'P 1'
#
loop_
_entity.id
_entity.type
_entity.pdbx_description
1 polymer ?
#
loop_
_entity_poly.entity_id
_entity_poly.type
_entity_poly.pdbx_seq_one_letter_code
_entity_poly.pdbx_strand_id
1 'polypeptide(L)' 'VRGGKVYGEWPGLAESQLYEQRDLAVTTDFREVLMPVLREHMEIGNSNLAQIFPGFKSNQNLGLL' A
#
# COMPACT_ATOMS: atom_id res chain seq x y z
N VAL A 1 -12.84 -1.61 12.10
CA VAL A 1 -12.24 -0.61 11.19
C VAL A 1 -12.97 0.71 11.37
N ARG A 2 -12.27 1.83 11.60
CA ARG A 2 -12.88 3.17 11.57
C ARG A 2 -12.72 3.70 10.14
N GLY A 3 -13.79 3.62 9.34
CA GLY A 3 -13.77 4.05 7.94
C GLY A 3 -13.58 5.56 7.77
N GLY A 4 -13.63 6.04 6.52
CA GLY A 4 -13.57 7.47 6.19
C GLY A 4 -12.18 8.02 5.85
N LYS A 5 -11.15 7.17 5.76
CA LYS A 5 -9.82 7.53 5.29
C LYS A 5 -9.43 6.66 4.11
N VAL A 6 -8.99 7.31 3.03
CA VAL A 6 -8.32 6.68 1.90
C VAL A 6 -6.82 6.87 2.09
N TYR A 7 -6.05 5.79 1.97
CA TYR A 7 -4.60 5.84 1.98
C TYR A 7 -4.09 5.91 0.53
N GLY A 8 -3.05 6.71 0.31
CA GLY A 8 -2.58 7.03 -1.04
C GLY A 8 -3.34 8.20 -1.66
N GLU A 9 -3.11 8.42 -2.96
CA GLU A 9 -3.79 9.48 -3.69
C GLU A 9 -5.20 9.02 -4.09
N TRP A 10 -6.19 9.87 -3.81
CA TRP A 10 -7.55 9.70 -4.30
C TRP A 10 -7.73 10.57 -5.55
N PRO A 11 -7.67 10.00 -6.76
CA PRO A 11 -7.77 10.79 -7.98
C PRO A 11 -9.18 11.35 -8.17
N GLY A 12 -10.22 10.66 -7.68
CA GLY A 12 -11.62 11.01 -7.89
C GLY A 12 -12.33 10.02 -8.81
N LEU A 13 -13.62 10.28 -9.09
CA LEU A 13 -14.48 9.41 -9.90
C LEU A 13 -14.90 10.07 -11.23
N ALA A 14 -14.31 11.22 -11.59
CA ALA A 14 -14.56 11.80 -12.90
C ALA A 14 -13.96 10.89 -13.99
N GLU A 15 -14.59 10.83 -15.17
CA GLU A 15 -14.19 9.91 -16.24
C GLU A 15 -12.73 10.08 -16.66
N SER A 16 -12.22 11.31 -16.68
CA SER A 16 -10.82 11.63 -16.99
C SER A 16 -9.81 11.21 -15.90
N GLN A 17 -10.29 10.81 -14.72
CA GLN A 17 -9.49 10.40 -13.56
C GLN A 17 -9.49 8.87 -13.39
N LEU A 18 -10.34 8.16 -14.13
CA LEU A 18 -10.40 6.71 -14.11
C LEU A 18 -9.33 6.12 -15.04
N TYR A 19 -8.69 5.06 -14.58
CA TYR A 19 -7.84 4.21 -15.40
C TYR A 19 -8.70 3.55 -16.48
N GLU A 20 -8.31 3.75 -17.75
CA GLU A 20 -9.04 3.26 -18.92
C GLU A 20 -10.55 3.60 -18.90
N GLN A 21 -10.92 4.75 -18.30
CA GLN A 21 -12.31 5.22 -18.16
C GLN A 21 -13.25 4.26 -17.42
N ARG A 22 -12.72 3.30 -16.65
CA ARG A 22 -13.52 2.26 -15.98
C ARG A 22 -13.23 2.14 -14.49
N ASP A 23 -11.96 2.02 -14.13
CA ASP A 23 -11.53 1.67 -12.79
C ASP A 23 -10.80 2.84 -12.11
N LEU A 24 -10.76 2.86 -10.78
CA LEU A 24 -9.87 3.80 -10.08
C LEU A 24 -8.42 3.46 -10.39
N ALA A 25 -7.59 4.50 -10.57
CA ALA A 25 -6.16 4.29 -10.72
C ALA A 25 -5.56 3.66 -9.45
N VAL A 26 -4.67 2.68 -9.65
CA VAL A 26 -3.87 2.14 -8.55
C VAL A 26 -2.77 3.15 -8.23
N THR A 27 -2.93 3.84 -7.10
CA THR A 27 -2.01 4.92 -6.68
C THR A 27 -1.07 4.52 -5.55
N THR A 28 -1.24 3.31 -5.00
CA THR A 28 -0.44 2.82 -3.86
C THR A 28 0.29 1.56 -4.25
N ASP A 29 1.59 1.51 -3.94
CA ASP A 29 2.35 0.28 -4.03
C ASP A 29 1.88 -0.70 -2.96
N PHE A 30 1.38 -1.87 -3.39
CA PHE A 30 0.82 -2.87 -2.48
C PHE A 30 1.83 -3.33 -1.41
N ARG A 31 3.14 -3.22 -1.67
CA ARG A 31 4.19 -3.58 -0.72
C ARG A 31 4.18 -2.70 0.52
N GLU A 32 3.70 -1.46 0.42
CA GLU A 32 3.52 -0.56 1.56
C GLU A 32 2.45 -1.08 2.55
N VAL A 33 1.47 -1.84 2.05
CA VAL A 33 0.41 -2.46 2.88
C VAL A 33 0.86 -3.80 3.44
N LEU A 34 1.54 -4.63 2.63
CA LEU A 34 1.93 -5.97 3.04
C LEU A 34 3.14 -5.99 3.99
N MET A 35 4.09 -5.05 3.83
CA MET A 35 5.30 -5.01 4.65
C MET A 35 5.00 -4.90 6.16
N PRO A 36 4.12 -3.99 6.64
CA PRO A 36 3.73 -3.95 8.04
C PRO A 36 3.07 -5.25 8.53
N VAL A 37 2.22 -5.89 7.71
CA VAL A 37 1.59 -7.17 8.09
C VAL A 37 2.64 -8.26 8.32
N LEU A 38 3.57 -8.41 7.39
CA LEU A 38 4.65 -9.40 7.53
C LEU A 38 5.56 -9.10 8.72
N ARG A 39 5.87 -7.83 8.97
CA ARG A 39 6.78 -7.41 10.04
C ARG A 39 6.14 -7.46 11.42
N GLU A 40 4.94 -6.90 11.58
CA GLU A 40 4.32 -6.60 12.88
C GLU A 40 3.32 -7.67 13.29
N HIS A 41 2.59 -8.26 12.34
CA HIS A 41 1.65 -9.34 12.64
C HIS A 41 2.29 -10.73 12.58
N MET A 42 3.19 -10.96 11.63
CA MET A 42 3.87 -12.25 11.45
C MET A 42 5.29 -12.30 12.01
N GLU A 43 5.77 -11.19 12.60
CA GLU A 43 7.10 -11.08 13.23
C GLU A 43 8.27 -11.50 12.32
N ILE A 44 8.12 -11.31 11.00
CA ILE A 44 9.17 -11.67 10.03
C ILE A 44 10.32 -10.65 10.14
N GLY A 45 11.53 -11.17 10.38
CA GLY A 45 12.74 -10.36 10.51
C GLY A 45 13.18 -9.67 9.21
N ASN A 46 13.92 -8.56 9.37
CA ASN A 46 14.36 -7.70 8.26
C ASN A 46 15.14 -8.42 7.15
N SER A 47 15.95 -9.43 7.49
CA SER A 47 16.69 -10.24 6.52
C SER A 47 15.77 -11.01 5.57
N ASN A 48 14.68 -11.56 6.10
CA ASN A 48 13.69 -12.30 5.33
C ASN A 48 12.79 -11.34 4.54
N LEU A 49 12.42 -10.20 5.12
CA LEU A 49 11.70 -9.15 4.41
C LEU A 49 12.48 -8.64 3.18
N ALA A 50 13.80 -8.48 3.29
CA ALA A 50 14.66 -8.10 2.17
C ALA A 50 14.72 -9.17 1.05
N GLN A 51 14.46 -10.44 1.36
CA GLN A 51 14.34 -11.50 0.36
C GLN A 51 12.95 -11.53 -0.28
N ILE A 52 11.90 -11.24 0.48
CA ILE A 52 10.51 -11.19 -0.01
C ILE A 52 10.28 -9.96 -0.90
N PHE A 53 10.82 -8.81 -0.51
CA PHE A 53 10.74 -7.55 -1.27
C PHE A 53 12.14 -6.97 -1.56
N PRO A 54 12.90 -7.57 -2.51
CA PRO A 54 14.24 -7.11 -2.83
C PRO A 54 14.27 -5.66 -3.31
N GLY A 55 15.15 -4.86 -2.72
CA GLY A 55 15.35 -3.45 -3.07
C GLY A 55 14.20 -2.51 -2.71
N PHE A 56 13.11 -3.03 -2.13
CA PHE A 56 12.00 -2.20 -1.67
C PHE A 56 12.37 -1.48 -0.38
N LYS A 57 12.14 -0.17 -0.38
CA LYS A 57 12.17 0.66 0.82
C LYS A 57 10.80 1.28 0.93
N SER A 58 10.19 1.11 2.10
CA SER A 58 8.93 1.78 2.40
C SER A 58 9.19 3.28 2.49
N ASN A 59 8.39 4.05 1.76
CA ASN A 59 8.49 5.50 1.70
C ASN A 59 7.51 6.17 2.66
N GLN A 60 6.57 5.40 3.22
CA GLN A 60 5.42 5.89 3.97
C GLN A 60 5.08 4.89 5.08
N ASN A 61 4.95 5.34 6.34
CA ASN A 61 4.34 4.52 7.38
C ASN A 61 2.82 4.76 7.37
N LEU A 62 2.06 3.75 6.93
CA LEU A 62 0.59 3.83 6.84
C LEU A 62 -0.12 3.67 8.20
N GLY A 63 0.58 3.27 9.27
CA GLY A 63 0.02 3.10 10.61
C GLY A 63 -1.18 2.15 10.62
N LEU A 64 -1.07 1.03 9.89
CA LEU A 64 -2.15 0.07 9.69
C LEU A 64 -2.32 -0.91 10.86
N LEU A 65 -1.26 -1.13 11.64
CA LEU A 65 -1.19 -2.08 12.75
C LEU A 65 -0.59 -1.42 14.00
#